data_AF-A0A9D9BI69-F1
#
_entry.id   AF-A0A9D9BI69-F1
#
_cell.length_a   1.000
_cell.length_b   1.000
_cell.length_c   1.000
_cell.angle_alpha   90.00
_cell.angle_beta   90.00
_cell.angle_gamma   90.00
#
_symmetry.space_group_name_H-M   'P 1'
#
loop_
_entity.id
_entity.type
_entity.pdbx_description
1 polymer ?
#
loop_
_entity_poly.entity_id
_entity_poly.type
_entity_poly.pdbx_seq_one_letter_code
_entity_poly.pdbx_strand_id
1 'polypeptide(L)' 'MGAVLSWSLYDWAAQPFFTLITTFIFAPYFASALASSPEEGQTLWAFATATAGLCIAITAPIL' A
#
# COMPACT_ATOMS: atom_id res chain seq x y z
N MET A 1 11.00 14.17 25.38
CA MET A 1 11.08 12.69 25.46
C MET A 1 9.73 12.01 25.21
N GLY A 2 8.59 12.52 25.70
CA GLY A 2 7.27 11.91 25.44
C GLY A 2 6.88 11.82 23.96
N ALA A 3 7.07 12.88 23.17
CA ALA A 3 6.67 12.91 21.76
C ALA A 3 7.35 11.86 20.88
N VAL A 4 8.65 11.59 21.10
CA VAL A 4 9.41 10.57 20.35
C VAL A 4 8.87 9.18 20.66
N LEU A 5 8.64 8.87 21.94
CA LEU A 5 8.07 7.59 22.38
C LEU A 5 6.64 7.39 21.85
N SER A 6 5.80 8.43 21.90
CA SER A 6 4.44 8.38 21.34
C SER A 6 4.46 8.14 19.83
N TRP A 7 5.35 8.82 19.10
CA TRP A 7 5.50 8.61 17.66
C TRP A 7 6.03 7.20 17.34
N SER A 8 7.06 6.72 18.04
CA SER A 8 7.61 5.38 17.82
C SER A 8 6.60 4.26 18.10
N LEU A 9 5.76 4.40 19.14
CA LEU A 9 4.70 3.43 19.42
C LEU A 9 3.59 3.47 18.37
N TYR A 10 3.24 4.65 17.86
CA TYR A 10 2.31 4.79 16.74
C TYR A 10 2.86 4.14 15.47
N ASP A 11 4.11 4.44 15.10
CA ASP A 11 4.75 3.90 13.90
C ASP A 11 4.84 2.36 13.98
N TRP A 12 5.24 1.83 15.14
CA TRP A 12 5.27 0.39 15.39
C TRP A 12 3.89 -0.26 15.26
N ALA A 13 2.84 0.35 15.83
CA ALA A 13 1.49 -0.17 15.75
C ALA A 13 0.90 -0.10 14.32
N ALA A 14 1.30 0.90 13.52
CA ALA A 14 0.86 1.06 12.14
C ALA A 14 1.58 0.11 11.16
N GLN A 15 2.81 -0.28 11.48
CA GLN A 15 3.69 -1.09 10.64
C GLN A 15 3.01 -2.35 10.07
N PRO A 16 2.31 -3.20 10.85
CA PRO A 16 1.69 -4.44 10.34
C PRO A 16 0.60 -4.19 9.31
N PHE A 17 -0.13 -3.07 9.40
CA PHE A 17 -1.12 -2.72 8.41
C PHE A 17 -0.45 -2.52 7.04
N PHE A 18 0.59 -1.68 7.00
CA PHE A 18 1.28 -1.36 5.75
C PHE A 18 2.07 -2.53 5.16
N THR A 19 2.69 -3.39 5.98
CA THR A 19 3.43 -4.53 5.43
C THR A 19 2.58 -5.75 5.17
N LEU A 20 1.65 -6.09 6.07
CA LEU A 20 0.89 -7.33 5.94
C LEU A 20 -0.41 -7.13 5.17
N ILE A 21 -1.23 -6.18 5.61
CA ILE A 21 -2.58 -6.00 5.04
C ILE A 21 -2.48 -5.55 3.60
N THR A 22 -1.71 -4.50 3.30
CA THR A 22 -1.59 -4.00 1.92
C THR A 22 -0.87 -4.96 0.98
N THR A 23 0.23 -5.56 1.41
CA THR A 23 1.07 -6.39 0.51
C THR A 23 0.58 -7.82 0.38
N PHE A 24 0.30 -8.50 1.50
CA PHE A 24 0.03 -9.95 1.50
C PHE A 24 -1.46 -10.30 1.51
N ILE A 25 -2.34 -9.35 1.85
CA ILE A 25 -3.80 -9.60 1.89
C ILE A 25 -4.52 -8.87 0.77
N PHE A 26 -4.36 -7.55 0.69
CA PHE A 26 -5.15 -6.73 -0.21
C PHE A 26 -4.75 -6.95 -1.68
N ALA A 27 -3.46 -7.01 -2.00
CA ALA A 27 -3.01 -7.28 -3.37
C ALA A 27 -3.58 -8.59 -3.96
N PRO A 28 -3.46 -9.77 -3.30
CA PRO A 28 -4.07 -10.99 -3.82
C PRO A 28 -5.60 -10.98 -3.76
N TYR A 29 -6.21 -10.32 -2.77
CA TYR A 29 -7.67 -10.13 -2.76
C TYR A 29 -8.14 -9.33 -3.99
N PHE A 30 -7.48 -8.22 -4.32
CA PHE A 30 -7.80 -7.43 -5.49
C PHE A 30 -7.67 -8.26 -6.78
N ALA A 31 -6.55 -8.98 -6.91
CA ALA A 31 -6.29 -9.79 -8.10
C ALA A 31 -7.34 -10.90 -8.29
N SER A 32 -7.83 -11.51 -7.21
CA SER A 32 -8.71 -12.68 -7.27
C SER A 32 -10.21 -12.39 -7.14
N ALA A 33 -10.60 -11.32 -6.44
CA ALA A 33 -11.99 -11.05 -6.08
C ALA A 33 -12.60 -9.84 -6.81
N LEU A 34 -11.79 -8.88 -7.30
CA LEU A 34 -12.30 -7.71 -8.02
C LEU A 34 -12.24 -7.85 -9.54
N ALA A 35 -11.31 -8.66 -10.07
CA ALA A 35 -11.11 -8.81 -11.50
C ALA A 35 -11.84 -10.04 -12.07
N SER A 36 -12.06 -10.04 -13.38
CA SER A 36 -12.75 -11.13 -14.07
C SER A 36 -11.92 -12.43 -14.11
N SER A 37 -10.60 -12.31 -14.09
CA SER A 37 -9.67 -13.43 -13.89
C SER A 37 -8.48 -13.01 -13.01
N PRO A 38 -7.80 -13.96 -12.35
CA PRO A 38 -6.61 -13.68 -11.54
C PRO A 38 -5.46 -13.01 -12.33
N GLU A 39 -5.26 -13.40 -13.59
CA GLU A 39 -4.20 -12.86 -14.46
C GLU A 39 -4.51 -11.40 -14.85
N GLU A 40 -5.77 -11.11 -15.19
CA GLU A 40 -6.22 -9.75 -15.45
C GLU A 40 -6.11 -8.89 -14.18
N GLY A 41 -6.52 -9.43 -13.03
CA GLY A 41 -6.43 -8.73 -11.75
C GLY A 41 -5.00 -8.41 -11.33
N GLN A 42 -4.06 -9.31 -11.57
CA GLN A 42 -2.63 -9.05 -11.35
C GLN A 42 -2.12 -7.92 -12.25
N THR A 43 -2.55 -7.91 -13.53
CA THR A 43 -2.18 -6.87 -14.49
C THR A 43 -2.74 -5.50 -14.09
N LEU A 44 -4.03 -5.45 -13.72
CA LEU A 44 -4.68 -4.23 -13.24
C LEU A 44 -4.05 -3.71 -11.95
N TRP A 45 -3.71 -4.60 -11.01
CA TRP A 45 -3.02 -4.23 -9.78
C TRP A 45 -1.65 -3.59 -10.06
N ALA A 46 -0.89 -4.15 -11.00
CA ALA A 46 0.41 -3.60 -11.40
C ALA A 46 0.27 -2.18 -12.00
N PHE A 47 -0.72 -1.97 -12.88
CA PHE A 47 -0.99 -0.63 -13.42
C PHE A 47 -1.44 0.36 -12.34
N ALA A 48 -2.28 -0.08 -11.40
CA ALA A 48 -2.73 0.76 -10.29
C ALA A 48 -1.56 1.20 -9.40
N THR A 49 -0.68 0.28 -9.00
CA THR A 49 0.50 0.60 -8.18
C THR A 49 1.52 1.44 -8.94
N ALA A 50 1.75 1.19 -10.24
CA ALA A 50 2.61 2.02 -11.07
C ALA A 50 2.10 3.47 -11.19
N THR A 51 0.80 3.63 -11.42
CA THR A 51 0.15 4.95 -11.50
C THR A 51 0.21 5.67 -10.15
N ALA A 52 -0.06 4.97 -9.05
CA ALA A 52 0.07 5.54 -7.71
C ALA A 52 1.52 5.99 -7.42
N GLY A 53 2.51 5.16 -7.77
CA GLY A 53 3.93 5.51 -7.63
C GLY A 53 4.33 6.74 -8.44
N LEU A 54 3.81 6.86 -9.67
CA LEU A 54 4.02 8.05 -10.50
C LEU A 54 3.40 9.31 -9.87
N CYS A 55 2.15 9.21 -9.39
CA CYS A 55 1.50 10.32 -8.69
C CYS A 55 2.31 10.75 -7.47
N ILE A 56 2.76 9.80 -6.65
CA ILE A 56 3.61 10.07 -5.48
C ILE A 56 4.89 10.78 -5.91
N ALA A 57 5.58 10.29 -6.95
CA ALA A 57 6.83 10.88 -7.42
C ALA A 57 6.65 12.35 -7.86
N ILE A 58 5.53 12.68 -8.50
CA ILE A 58 5.21 14.05 -8.92
C ILE A 58 4.85 14.93 -7.71
N THR A 59 4.11 14.40 -6.73
CA THR A 59 3.65 15.18 -5.57
C THR A 59 4.67 15.28 -4.44
N ALA A 60 5.67 14.39 -4.39
CA ALA A 60 6.68 14.34 -3.33
C ALA A 60 7.40 15.68 -3.05
N PRO A 61 7.71 16.55 -4.03
CA PRO A 61 8.35 17.84 -3.77
C PRO A 61 7.48 18.85 -3.00
N ILE A 62 6.17 18.61 -2.90
CA ILE A 62 5.20 19.49 -2.22
C ILE A 62 4.98 19.03 -0.77
N LEU A 63 5.30 17.76 -0.47
CA LEU A 63 5.08 17.10 0.83
C LEU A 63 6.24 17.34 1.81
#